data_AF-A0A7J2UXV6-F1
#
_entry.id   AF-A0A7J2UXV6-F1
#
_cell.length_a   1.000
_cell.length_b   1.000
_cell.length_c   1.000
_cell.angle_alpha   90.00
_cell.angle_beta   90.00
_cell.angle_gamma   90.00
#
_symmetry.space_group_name_H-M   'P 1'
#
loop_
_entity.id
_entity.type
_entity.pdbx_description
1 polymer ?
#
loop_
_entity_poly.entity_id
_entity_poly.type
_entity_poly.pdbx_seq_one_letter_code
_entity_poly.pdbx_strand_id
1 'polypeptide(L)'
;MIMLSFIVLFLPPLLHTSHIYENTVFYLWPTQASFLLLKGTFTEIEVIDTVYAVVYLIIWIGICYYLAHKAFYKHIIQGGT
;
A
#
# COMPACT_ATOMS: atom_id res chain seq x y z
N MET A 1 16.60 12.26 -0.35
CA MET A 1 16.61 10.83 -0.72
C MET A 1 15.39 10.06 -0.20
N ILE A 2 15.00 10.18 1.08
CA ILE A 2 13.84 9.45 1.66
C ILE A 2 12.52 9.69 0.90
N MET A 3 12.25 10.94 0.53
CA MET A 3 11.04 11.31 -0.23
C MET A 3 10.96 10.61 -1.60
N LEU A 4 12.09 10.45 -2.29
CA LEU A 4 12.14 9.80 -3.59
C LEU A 4 11.80 8.31 -3.47
N SER A 5 12.31 7.65 -2.44
CA SER A 5 12.00 6.26 -2.12
C SER A 5 10.51 6.07 -1.81
N PHE A 6 9.91 7.02 -1.09
CA PHE A 6 8.48 6.99 -0.78
C PHE A 6 7.62 7.14 -2.05
N ILE A 7 8.01 8.06 -2.94
CA ILE A 7 7.37 8.26 -4.24
C ILE A 7 7.40 6.99 -5.07
N VAL A 8 8.58 6.38 -5.23
CA VAL A 8 8.73 5.14 -6.01
C VAL A 8 8.00 3.96 -5.36
N LEU A 9 7.86 3.96 -4.03
CA LEU A 9 7.15 2.88 -3.34
C LEU A 9 5.64 3.04 -3.37
N PHE A 10 5.07 4.24 -3.43
CA PHE A 10 3.61 4.41 -3.24
C PHE A 10 2.85 4.95 -4.46
N LEU A 11 3.52 5.66 -5.37
CA LEU A 11 2.90 6.23 -6.57
C LEU A 11 2.78 5.31 -7.80
N PRO A 12 3.57 4.23 -8.01
CA PRO A 12 3.44 3.42 -9.22
C PRO A 12 2.02 2.92 -9.53
N PRO A 13 1.20 2.51 -8.55
CA PRO A 13 -0.18 2.08 -8.80
C PRO A 13 -1.10 3.16 -9.40
N LEU A 14 -0.74 4.44 -9.29
CA LEU A 14 -1.47 5.49 -10.01
C LEU A 14 -1.41 5.32 -11.51
N LEU A 15 -0.33 4.75 -12.06
CA LEU A 15 -0.20 4.51 -13.51
C LEU A 15 -1.23 3.50 -14.00
N HIS A 16 -1.55 2.51 -13.17
CA HIS A 16 -2.59 1.53 -13.45
C HIS A 16 -3.97 2.16 -13.34
N THR A 17 -4.20 2.89 -12.25
CA THR A 17 -5.50 3.52 -11.96
C THR A 17 -5.86 4.61 -12.98
N SER A 18 -4.86 5.29 -13.56
CA SER A 18 -5.04 6.32 -14.58
C SER A 18 -5.11 5.79 -16.01
N HIS A 19 -5.02 4.47 -16.21
CA HIS A 19 -4.96 3.81 -17.52
C HIS A 19 -3.75 4.24 -18.39
N ILE A 20 -2.71 4.85 -17.79
CA ILE A 20 -1.48 5.22 -18.51
C ILE A 20 -0.62 3.98 -18.80
N TYR A 21 -0.55 3.05 -17.83
CA TYR A 21 0.18 1.80 -17.99
C TYR A 21 -0.46 0.69 -17.16
N GLU A 22 -0.93 -0.35 -17.84
CA GLU A 22 -1.64 -1.44 -17.20
C GLU A 22 -0.73 -2.64 -16.95
N ASN A 23 -0.56 -3.01 -15.68
CA ASN A 23 0.21 -4.18 -15.29
C ASN A 23 -0.35 -4.78 -13.98
N THR A 24 -0.59 -6.09 -13.97
CA THR A 24 -1.11 -6.83 -12.80
C THR A 24 -0.18 -6.74 -11.59
N VAL A 25 1.11 -6.50 -11.79
CA VAL A 25 2.10 -6.34 -10.71
C VAL A 25 1.71 -5.23 -9.73
N PHE A 26 1.01 -4.19 -10.18
CA PHE A 26 0.59 -3.08 -9.30
C PHE A 26 -0.39 -3.50 -8.21
N TYR A 27 -1.08 -4.63 -8.34
CA TYR A 27 -1.93 -5.17 -7.27
C TYR A 27 -1.14 -5.55 -6.02
N LEU A 28 0.17 -5.78 -6.12
CA LEU A 28 1.03 -6.05 -4.97
C LEU A 28 1.29 -4.83 -4.07
N TRP A 29 0.86 -3.64 -4.48
CA TRP A 29 1.05 -2.43 -3.70
C TRP A 29 -0.15 -2.15 -2.79
N PRO A 30 0.08 -1.75 -1.53
CA PRO A 30 -1.01 -1.38 -0.64
C PRO A 30 -1.83 -0.20 -1.18
N THR A 31 -1.20 0.75 -1.89
CA THR A 31 -1.90 1.90 -2.48
C THR A 31 -2.87 1.51 -3.58
N GLN A 32 -2.64 0.41 -4.29
CA GLN A 32 -3.57 -0.07 -5.31
C GLN A 32 -4.90 -0.51 -4.68
N ALA A 33 -4.86 -1.21 -3.55
CA ALA A 33 -6.06 -1.60 -2.81
C ALA A 33 -6.85 -0.36 -2.33
N SER A 34 -6.16 0.67 -1.85
CA SER A 34 -6.79 1.95 -1.50
C SER A 34 -7.47 2.63 -2.70
N PHE A 35 -6.80 2.64 -3.87
CA PHE A 35 -7.39 3.22 -5.08
C PHE A 35 -8.57 2.41 -5.60
N LEU A 36 -8.55 1.08 -5.47
CA LEU A 36 -9.67 0.22 -5.84
C LEU A 36 -10.92 0.51 -4.99
N LEU A 37 -10.76 0.66 -3.67
CA LEU A 37 -11.85 1.07 -2.78
C LEU A 37 -12.34 2.50 -3.08
N LEU A 38 -11.42 3.43 -3.38
CA LEU A 38 -11.76 4.79 -3.79
C LEU A 38 -12.54 4.80 -5.10
N LYS A 39 -12.16 3.97 -6.08
CA LYS A 39 -12.91 3.82 -7.33
C LYS A 39 -14.34 3.34 -7.06
N GLY A 40 -14.52 2.47 -6.08
CA GLY A 40 -15.82 2.01 -5.59
C GLY A 40 -16.79 3.11 -5.14
N THR A 41 -16.30 4.31 -4.82
CA THR A 41 -17.17 5.44 -4.45
C THR A 41 -17.72 6.19 -5.67
N PHE A 42 -17.10 6.04 -6.84
CA PHE A 42 -17.51 6.69 -8.09
C PHE A 42 -18.23 5.73 -9.05
N THR A 43 -17.89 4.43 -8.99
CA THR A 43 -18.40 3.39 -9.88
C THR A 43 -18.60 2.10 -9.10
N GLU A 44 -19.56 1.27 -9.51
CA GLU A 44 -19.71 -0.07 -8.95
C GLU A 44 -18.44 -0.90 -9.15
N ILE A 45 -18.00 -1.56 -8.08
CA ILE A 45 -16.88 -2.50 -8.06
C ILE A 45 -17.39 -3.85 -7.56
N GLU A 46 -16.74 -4.94 -7.97
CA GLU A 46 -17.16 -6.26 -7.52
C GLU A 46 -16.97 -6.44 -6.01
N VAL A 47 -17.84 -7.25 -5.40
CA VAL A 47 -17.74 -7.55 -3.96
C VAL A 47 -16.41 -8.24 -3.65
N ILE A 48 -15.92 -9.09 -4.56
CA ILE A 48 -14.64 -9.79 -4.39
C ILE A 48 -13.45 -8.82 -4.38
N ASP A 49 -13.50 -7.79 -5.21
CA ASP A 49 -12.49 -6.72 -5.27
C ASP A 49 -12.46 -5.91 -3.97
N THR A 50 -13.64 -5.68 -3.40
CA THR A 50 -13.77 -4.99 -2.11
C THR A 50 -13.18 -5.83 -0.97
N VAL A 51 -13.53 -7.11 -0.90
CA VAL A 51 -12.98 -8.04 0.10
C VAL A 51 -11.47 -8.17 -0.04
N TYR A 52 -10.98 -8.32 -1.29
CA TYR A 52 -9.57 -8.33 -1.62
C TYR A 52 -8.87 -7.08 -1.06
N ALA A 53 -9.36 -5.88 -1.39
CA ALA A 53 -8.72 -4.65 -0.99
C ALA A 53 -8.67 -4.48 0.53
N VAL A 54 -9.75 -4.80 1.24
CA VAL A 54 -9.79 -4.70 2.71
C VAL A 54 -8.82 -5.67 3.37
N VAL A 55 -8.85 -6.96 2.98
CA VAL A 55 -7.94 -7.97 3.54
C VAL A 55 -6.49 -7.61 3.25
N TYR A 56 -6.22 -7.16 2.03
CA TYR A 56 -4.88 -6.78 1.60
C TYR A 56 -4.33 -5.59 2.39
N LEU A 57 -5.16 -4.58 2.64
CA LEU A 57 -4.78 -3.43 3.48
C LEU A 57 -4.52 -3.85 4.93
N ILE A 58 -5.32 -4.74 5.51
CA ILE A 58 -5.10 -5.27 6.87
C ILE A 58 -3.73 -5.96 6.96
N ILE A 59 -3.39 -6.80 5.98
CA ILE A 59 -2.09 -7.48 5.92
C ILE A 59 -0.95 -6.46 5.88
N TRP A 60 -1.01 -5.48 4.98
CA TRP A 60 0.03 -4.47 4.85
C TRP A 60 0.15 -3.56 6.08
N ILE A 61 -0.96 -3.18 6.71
CA ILE A 61 -0.96 -2.43 7.97
C ILE A 61 -0.24 -3.24 9.05
N GLY A 62 -0.54 -4.54 9.17
CA GLY A 62 0.13 -5.43 10.11
C GLY A 62 1.64 -5.52 9.87
N ILE A 63 2.07 -5.68 8.61
CA ILE A 63 3.49 -5.71 8.22
C ILE A 63 4.17 -4.39 8.57
N CYS A 64 3.59 -3.25 8.16
CA CYS A 64 4.13 -1.93 8.43
C CYS A 64 4.22 -1.65 9.92
N TYR A 65 3.19 -2.01 10.69
CA TYR A 65 3.20 -1.89 12.15
C TYR A 65 4.32 -2.71 12.76
N TYR A 66 4.47 -3.98 12.38
CA TYR A 66 5.52 -4.84 12.90
C TYR A 66 6.93 -4.30 12.58
N LEU A 67 7.16 -3.86 11.35
CA LEU A 67 8.44 -3.30 10.93
C LEU A 67 8.74 -1.98 11.65
N ALA A 68 7.75 -1.10 11.78
CA ALA A 68 7.89 0.17 12.49
C ALA A 68 8.16 -0.07 13.98
N HIS A 69 7.42 -0.96 14.62
CA HIS A 69 7.61 -1.33 16.02
C HIS A 69 9.00 -1.91 16.25
N LYS A 70 9.44 -2.87 15.42
CA LYS A 70 10.79 -3.44 15.49
C LYS A 70 11.88 -2.39 15.31
N ALA A 71 11.72 -1.49 14.33
CA ALA A 71 12.68 -0.42 14.08
C ALA A 71 12.73 0.58 15.24
N PHE A 72 11.59 0.94 15.81
CA PHE A 72 11.49 1.84 16.96
C PHE A 72 12.19 1.25 18.18
N TYR A 73 11.90 0.00 18.52
CA TYR A 73 12.55 -0.66 19.66
C TYR A 73 14.07 -0.78 19.47
N LYS A 74 14.53 -1.16 18.28
CA LYS A 74 15.96 -1.29 18.00
C LYS A 74 16.71 0.05 18.08
N HIS A 75 16.18 1.10 17.46
CA HIS A 75 16.93 2.35 17.30
C HIS A 75 16.68 3.36 18.43
N ILE A 76 15.47 3.39 19.01
CA ILE A 76 15.09 4.36 20.04
C ILE A 76 15.25 3.78 21.44
N ILE A 77 14.71 2.57 21.68
CA ILE A 77 14.69 2.00 23.04
C ILE A 77 16.03 1.38 23.41
N GLN A 78 16.60 0.55 22.53
CA GLN A 78 17.85 -0.17 22.82
C GLN A 78 19.10 0.70 22.67
N GLY A 79 18.96 1.96 22.27
CA GLY A 79 20.08 2.87 21.98
C GLY A 79 20.91 2.29 20.84
N GLY A 80 20.49 2.53 19.60
CA GLY A 80 21.18 1.97 18.42
C GLY A 80 22.69 2.18 18.51
N THR A 81 23.45 1.08 18.48
CA THR A 81 24.92 1.10 18.34
C THR A 81 25.32 1.74 17.04
#